data_AF-A0A521ZKH8-F1
#
_entry.id   AF-A0A521ZKH8-F1
#
_cell.length_a   1.000
_cell.length_b   1.000
_cell.length_c   1.000
_cell.angle_alpha   90.00
_cell.angle_beta   90.00
_cell.angle_gamma   90.00
#
_symmetry.space_group_name_H-M   'P 1'
#
loop_
_entity.id
_entity.type
_entity.pdbx_description
1 polymer ?
#
loop_
_entity_poly.entity_id
_entity_poly.type
_entity_poly.pdbx_seq_one_letter_code
_entity_poly.pdbx_strand_id
1 'polypeptide(L)'
;DDLVSNDGNGKTDVFIRDTLAGTTTLISVNCPGTASGNGHSYFWDYDYQHLSTDGRYVTFHSDASDLAAGDYPSTDNVFRRDLLTGTTVLVSQNRFVTGSGNDGSWEATISTNGNVIGFASSATDLVALDLNLTDDVFTWTATGVVASPDLVLDKSASVGSVVECDNLTYTITVTNSGATGATGVSVTDTLPSGMTFVSASASQGSVTNSGGAVTASLGSLGIGAGASVTITATATAVGSITNTASATSSAADATPANNTDSVTVTVTPLTSPTLNVALTNSTQVFISWPSATPNVFTVQTTTNLQPVIVWTTLTNAVSNDGTNRSVLITPLVTEPERFYRLKK
;
A
#
# COMPACT_ATOMS: atom_id res chain seq x y z
N ASP A 1 -19.07 -27.61 14.82
CA ASP A 1 -18.58 -28.56 13.81
C ASP A 1 -18.85 -27.93 12.47
N ASP A 2 -17.78 -27.65 11.71
CA ASP A 2 -17.74 -27.02 10.39
C ASP A 2 -17.87 -25.48 10.32
N LEU A 3 -16.80 -24.77 10.73
CA LEU A 3 -16.57 -23.38 10.27
C LEU A 3 -16.08 -23.34 8.81
N VAL A 4 -15.49 -24.42 8.31
CA VAL A 4 -14.99 -24.60 6.93
C VAL A 4 -15.13 -26.06 6.51
N SER A 5 -15.28 -26.33 5.21
CA SER A 5 -15.66 -27.66 4.69
C SER A 5 -14.64 -28.79 4.92
N ASN A 6 -13.45 -28.49 5.40
CA ASN A 6 -12.39 -29.47 5.69
C ASN A 6 -12.27 -29.80 7.20
N ASP A 7 -13.22 -29.35 8.02
CA ASP A 7 -13.30 -29.54 9.47
C ASP A 7 -14.25 -30.71 9.85
N GLY A 8 -13.82 -31.94 9.54
CA GLY A 8 -14.69 -33.11 9.55
C GLY A 8 -14.53 -34.08 10.72
N ASN A 9 -13.68 -33.79 11.70
CA ASN A 9 -13.30 -34.73 12.77
C ASN A 9 -14.24 -34.72 14.00
N GLY A 10 -15.11 -33.71 14.13
CA GLY A 10 -15.96 -33.51 15.31
C GLY A 10 -15.17 -33.19 16.59
N LYS A 11 -13.97 -32.63 16.44
CA LYS A 11 -13.07 -32.24 17.53
C LYS A 11 -13.00 -30.72 17.65
N THR A 12 -12.24 -30.26 18.64
CA THR A 12 -11.91 -28.85 18.75
C THR A 12 -10.74 -28.58 17.84
N ASP A 13 -10.85 -27.54 17.02
CA ASP A 13 -9.86 -27.21 16.00
C ASP A 13 -9.46 -25.75 16.06
N VAL A 14 -8.29 -25.45 15.51
CA VAL A 14 -7.72 -24.11 15.46
C VAL A 14 -7.97 -23.51 14.09
N PHE A 15 -8.48 -22.27 14.06
CA PHE A 15 -8.78 -21.53 12.84
C PHE A 15 -8.12 -20.15 12.87
N ILE A 16 -7.80 -19.63 11.69
CA ILE A 16 -7.47 -18.22 11.50
C ILE A 16 -8.57 -17.53 10.71
N ARG A 17 -8.85 -16.27 11.06
CA ARG A 17 -9.82 -15.42 10.38
C ARG A 17 -9.11 -14.23 9.77
N ASP A 18 -9.17 -14.12 8.45
CA ASP A 18 -8.90 -12.86 7.77
C ASP A 18 -10.15 -11.98 7.89
N THR A 19 -10.01 -10.86 8.61
CA THR A 19 -11.13 -9.94 8.87
C THR A 19 -11.39 -8.98 7.71
N LEU A 20 -10.40 -8.75 6.84
CA LEU A 20 -10.52 -7.91 5.66
C LEU A 20 -11.17 -8.70 4.52
N ALA A 21 -10.68 -9.91 4.26
CA ALA A 21 -11.24 -10.80 3.23
C ALA A 21 -12.52 -11.51 3.71
N GLY A 22 -12.77 -11.55 5.01
CA GLY A 22 -13.91 -12.26 5.61
C GLY A 22 -13.81 -13.79 5.48
N THR A 23 -12.61 -14.32 5.29
CA THR A 23 -12.36 -15.76 5.12
C THR A 23 -11.90 -16.40 6.43
N THR A 24 -12.28 -17.66 6.65
CA THR A 24 -11.81 -18.49 7.76
C THR A 24 -11.03 -19.66 7.19
N THR A 25 -9.95 -20.06 7.84
CA THR A 25 -9.10 -21.16 7.39
C THR A 25 -8.76 -22.05 8.57
N LEU A 26 -8.94 -23.36 8.39
CA LEU A 26 -8.52 -24.38 9.35
C LEU A 26 -6.99 -24.48 9.37
N ILE A 27 -6.41 -24.43 10.56
CA ILE A 27 -4.95 -24.42 10.81
C ILE A 27 -4.46 -25.77 11.31
N SER A 28 -5.22 -26.42 12.19
CA SER A 28 -4.96 -27.76 12.72
C SER A 28 -5.28 -28.86 11.69
N VAL A 29 -4.61 -28.78 10.54
CA VAL A 29 -4.78 -29.74 9.44
C VAL A 29 -3.80 -30.89 9.55
N ASN A 30 -4.23 -32.07 9.11
CA ASN A 30 -3.38 -33.24 8.94
C ASN A 30 -2.15 -32.93 8.07
N CYS A 31 -1.13 -33.79 8.11
CA CYS A 31 0.16 -33.55 7.46
C CYS A 31 0.07 -33.22 5.96
N PRO A 32 -0.83 -33.82 5.16
CA PRO A 32 -1.09 -33.40 3.77
C PRO A 32 -1.78 -32.03 3.62
N GLY A 33 -2.39 -31.51 4.67
CA GLY A 33 -3.13 -30.25 4.68
C GLY A 33 -4.54 -30.34 4.08
N THR A 34 -5.12 -31.54 3.98
CA THR A 34 -6.37 -31.77 3.24
C THR A 34 -7.61 -31.84 4.12
N ALA A 35 -7.46 -32.14 5.40
CA ALA A 35 -8.53 -32.22 6.39
C ALA A 35 -8.02 -31.83 7.77
N SER A 36 -8.91 -31.63 8.74
CA SER A 36 -8.58 -31.53 10.15
C SER A 36 -7.74 -32.71 10.64
N GLY A 37 -6.94 -32.48 11.67
CA GLY A 37 -6.22 -33.55 12.37
C GLY A 37 -7.17 -34.59 12.99
N ASN A 38 -6.61 -35.70 13.43
CA ASN A 38 -7.36 -36.81 14.04
C ASN A 38 -7.67 -36.63 15.54
N GLY A 39 -7.31 -35.48 16.11
CA GLY A 39 -7.46 -35.13 17.52
C GLY A 39 -7.93 -33.70 17.73
N HIS A 40 -7.97 -33.25 18.98
CA HIS A 40 -8.26 -31.88 19.35
C HIS A 40 -7.00 -31.00 19.28
N SER A 41 -7.19 -29.75 18.86
CA SER A 41 -6.18 -28.69 18.88
C SER A 41 -6.72 -27.47 19.63
N TYR A 42 -5.86 -26.80 20.40
CA TYR A 42 -6.28 -25.79 21.37
C TYR A 42 -5.38 -24.55 21.42
N PHE A 43 -6.01 -23.46 21.89
CA PHE A 43 -5.38 -22.30 22.53
C PHE A 43 -5.93 -22.20 23.95
N TRP A 44 -5.49 -23.05 24.89
CA TRP A 44 -6.00 -22.98 26.26
C TRP A 44 -5.60 -21.70 27.00
N ASP A 45 -4.59 -20.98 26.50
CA ASP A 45 -4.14 -19.74 27.11
C ASP A 45 -4.52 -18.51 26.29
N TYR A 46 -5.35 -17.65 26.88
CA TYR A 46 -5.88 -16.43 26.30
C TYR A 46 -4.91 -15.25 26.37
N ASP A 47 -3.85 -15.34 27.17
CA ASP A 47 -2.92 -14.22 27.43
C ASP A 47 -1.65 -14.28 26.58
N TYR A 48 -1.42 -15.36 25.82
CA TYR A 48 -0.22 -15.53 24.98
C TYR A 48 -0.42 -15.20 23.51
N GLN A 49 0.66 -14.70 22.90
CA GLN A 49 0.74 -14.48 21.47
C GLN A 49 0.97 -15.82 20.76
N HIS A 50 0.00 -16.21 19.92
CA HIS A 50 0.05 -17.43 19.11
C HIS A 50 0.33 -17.19 17.61
N LEU A 51 0.35 -15.92 17.19
CA LEU A 51 0.53 -15.50 15.80
C LEU A 51 1.76 -14.57 15.68
N SER A 52 2.62 -14.78 14.70
CA SER A 52 3.71 -13.84 14.39
C SER A 52 3.18 -12.48 13.93
N THR A 53 3.99 -11.43 14.07
CA THR A 53 3.55 -10.05 13.76
C THR A 53 3.18 -9.84 12.30
N ASP A 54 3.85 -10.56 11.39
CA ASP A 54 3.55 -10.59 9.95
C ASP A 54 2.34 -11.48 9.59
N GLY A 55 1.75 -12.15 10.58
CA GLY A 55 0.63 -13.08 10.39
C GLY A 55 1.01 -14.39 9.70
N ARG A 56 2.28 -14.67 9.42
CA ARG A 56 2.70 -15.85 8.66
C ARG A 56 2.70 -17.15 9.47
N TYR A 57 3.02 -17.08 10.75
CA TYR A 57 3.25 -18.26 11.58
C TYR A 57 2.25 -18.32 12.73
N VAL A 58 1.62 -19.48 12.89
CA VAL A 58 0.73 -19.79 14.02
C VAL A 58 1.36 -20.90 14.84
N THR A 59 1.43 -20.75 16.17
CA THR A 59 1.76 -21.84 17.09
C THR A 59 0.54 -22.27 17.87
N PHE A 60 0.40 -23.57 18.17
CA PHE A 60 -0.74 -24.14 18.91
C PHE A 60 -0.31 -25.49 19.49
N HIS A 61 -1.12 -26.08 20.37
CA HIS A 61 -0.92 -27.46 20.82
C HIS A 61 -2.09 -28.36 20.43
N SER A 62 -1.84 -29.67 20.35
CA SER A 62 -2.80 -30.65 19.86
C SER A 62 -2.49 -32.06 20.34
N ASP A 63 -3.54 -32.83 20.62
CA ASP A 63 -3.48 -34.28 20.91
C ASP A 63 -3.57 -35.16 19.63
N ALA A 64 -3.81 -34.52 18.48
CA ALA A 64 -3.75 -35.17 17.18
C ALA A 64 -2.35 -35.73 16.90
N SER A 65 -2.29 -36.88 16.24
CA SER A 65 -1.06 -37.63 15.94
C SER A 65 -0.72 -37.66 14.44
N ASP A 66 -1.35 -36.81 13.65
CA ASP A 66 -1.24 -36.80 12.19
C ASP A 66 -1.01 -35.40 11.61
N LEU A 67 -0.65 -34.40 12.43
CA LEU A 67 -0.47 -33.03 11.97
C LEU A 67 0.89 -32.79 11.30
N ALA A 68 1.91 -33.53 11.68
CA ALA A 68 3.27 -33.39 11.14
C ALA A 68 4.01 -34.73 11.03
N ALA A 69 5.08 -34.76 10.24
CA ALA A 69 5.97 -35.92 10.20
C ALA A 69 6.67 -36.11 11.56
N GLY A 70 6.73 -37.35 12.05
CA GLY A 70 7.31 -37.68 13.36
C GLY A 70 6.37 -37.39 14.54
N ASP A 71 5.14 -36.96 14.28
CA ASP A 71 4.10 -36.85 15.30
C ASP A 71 3.66 -38.26 15.72
N TYR A 72 3.99 -38.65 16.94
CA TYR A 72 3.64 -39.94 17.51
C TYR A 72 2.54 -39.77 18.57
N PRO A 73 1.73 -40.81 18.84
CA PRO A 73 0.67 -40.72 19.83
C PRO A 73 1.24 -40.37 21.21
N SER A 74 1.02 -39.13 21.63
CA SER A 74 1.26 -38.61 22.98
C SER A 74 0.03 -37.81 23.42
N THR A 75 0.05 -37.25 24.62
CA THR A 75 -1.08 -36.56 25.24
C THR A 75 -1.37 -35.19 24.59
N ASP A 76 -0.34 -34.36 24.36
CA ASP A 76 -0.43 -33.09 23.63
C ASP A 76 0.96 -32.70 23.10
N ASN A 77 1.03 -32.19 21.88
CA ASN A 77 2.27 -31.72 21.25
C ASN A 77 2.13 -30.26 20.81
N VAL A 78 3.24 -29.53 20.79
CA VAL A 78 3.29 -28.15 20.27
C VAL A 78 3.65 -28.17 18.80
N PHE A 79 2.98 -27.34 18.01
CA PHE A 79 3.17 -27.23 16.57
C PHE A 79 3.36 -25.78 16.14
N ARG A 80 3.95 -25.61 14.96
CA ARG A 80 4.02 -24.35 14.22
C ARG A 80 3.54 -24.56 12.79
N ARG A 81 2.57 -23.78 12.35
CA ARG A 81 2.09 -23.73 10.97
C ARG A 81 2.67 -22.52 10.26
N ASP A 82 3.24 -22.73 9.07
CA ASP A 82 3.56 -21.68 8.11
C ASP A 82 2.37 -21.52 7.15
N LEU A 83 1.70 -20.37 7.20
CA LEU A 83 0.52 -20.06 6.39
C LEU A 83 0.88 -19.74 4.93
N LEU A 84 2.13 -19.37 4.65
CA LEU A 84 2.59 -19.11 3.29
C LEU A 84 2.85 -20.41 2.53
N THR A 85 3.53 -21.36 3.16
CA THR A 85 3.89 -22.65 2.52
C THR A 85 2.85 -23.73 2.76
N GLY A 86 1.96 -23.56 3.74
CA GLY A 86 1.01 -24.59 4.14
C GLY A 86 1.70 -25.81 4.76
N THR A 87 2.77 -25.60 5.53
CA THR A 87 3.50 -26.68 6.22
C THR A 87 3.34 -26.58 7.74
N THR A 88 3.10 -27.72 8.39
CA THR A 88 3.10 -27.84 9.86
C THR A 88 4.38 -28.54 10.30
N VAL A 89 5.03 -28.02 11.34
CA VAL A 89 6.18 -28.66 11.98
C VAL A 89 5.88 -28.96 13.44
N LEU A 90 6.33 -30.12 13.89
CA LEU A 90 6.33 -30.51 15.30
C LEU A 90 7.44 -29.73 16.03
N VAL A 91 7.08 -29.06 17.12
CA VAL A 91 7.98 -28.21 17.92
C VAL A 91 8.52 -28.96 19.13
N SER A 92 7.66 -29.68 19.85
CA SER A 92 7.98 -30.49 21.03
C SER A 92 8.60 -31.84 20.66
N GLN A 93 9.72 -31.80 19.93
CA GLN A 93 10.43 -33.00 19.50
C GLN A 93 11.36 -33.53 20.58
N ASN A 94 11.49 -34.85 20.66
CA ASN A 94 12.54 -35.46 21.45
C ASN A 94 13.93 -34.99 20.96
N ARG A 95 14.93 -35.09 21.83
CA ARG A 95 16.32 -34.64 21.59
C ARG A 95 17.01 -35.23 20.37
N PHE A 96 16.47 -36.31 19.79
CA PHE A 96 17.02 -36.96 18.61
C PHE A 96 16.31 -36.51 17.32
N VAL A 97 15.29 -35.66 17.42
CA VAL A 97 14.54 -35.11 16.27
C VAL A 97 13.92 -36.25 15.44
N THR A 98 13.54 -37.34 16.11
CA THR A 98 12.92 -38.52 15.47
C THR A 98 11.41 -38.56 15.66
N GLY A 99 10.86 -37.75 16.57
CA GLY A 99 9.44 -37.55 16.76
C GLY A 99 9.11 -36.74 18.01
N SER A 100 7.87 -36.83 18.50
CA SER A 100 7.40 -36.12 19.70
C SER A 100 8.16 -36.53 20.96
N GLY A 101 8.10 -35.65 21.96
CA GLY A 101 8.50 -35.95 23.32
C GLY A 101 7.61 -37.04 23.94
N ASN A 102 8.10 -37.61 25.03
CA ASN A 102 7.46 -38.75 25.70
C ASN A 102 6.32 -38.39 26.68
N ASP A 103 5.94 -37.13 26.77
CA ASP A 103 4.82 -36.62 27.57
C ASP A 103 4.27 -35.32 26.96
N GLY A 104 3.28 -34.70 27.59
CA GLY A 104 2.56 -33.53 27.09
C GLY A 104 3.42 -32.26 27.01
N SER A 105 3.13 -31.42 26.02
CA SER A 105 3.67 -30.07 25.84
C SER A 105 2.55 -29.07 25.52
N TRP A 106 2.59 -27.89 26.16
CA TRP A 106 1.53 -26.88 26.10
C TRP A 106 2.08 -25.45 26.24
N GLU A 107 1.18 -24.46 26.37
CA GLU A 107 1.53 -23.04 26.60
C GLU A 107 2.52 -22.47 25.57
N ALA A 108 2.32 -22.82 24.30
CA ALA A 108 3.15 -22.31 23.23
C ALA A 108 3.02 -20.78 23.10
N THR A 109 4.14 -20.09 22.93
CA THR A 109 4.21 -18.64 22.63
C THR A 109 5.21 -18.41 21.51
N ILE A 110 4.95 -17.43 20.64
CA ILE A 110 5.77 -17.20 19.44
C ILE A 110 6.44 -15.82 19.45
N SER A 111 7.71 -15.77 19.01
CA SER A 111 8.40 -14.50 18.78
C SER A 111 7.76 -13.68 17.65
N THR A 112 8.00 -12.37 17.64
CA THR A 112 7.46 -11.44 16.64
C THR A 112 7.73 -11.87 15.19
N ASN A 113 8.93 -12.41 14.93
CA ASN A 113 9.37 -12.93 13.63
C ASN A 113 9.03 -14.41 13.39
N GLY A 114 8.34 -15.06 14.33
CA GLY A 114 7.90 -16.44 14.20
C GLY A 114 8.99 -17.52 14.36
N ASN A 115 10.23 -17.17 14.69
CA ASN A 115 11.37 -18.10 14.62
C ASN A 115 11.71 -18.80 15.94
N VAL A 116 11.24 -18.27 17.06
CA VAL A 116 11.43 -18.84 18.38
C VAL A 116 10.05 -19.14 18.96
N ILE A 117 9.88 -20.36 19.46
CA ILE A 117 8.70 -20.77 20.20
C ILE A 117 9.13 -21.14 21.62
N GLY A 118 8.54 -20.49 22.61
CA GLY A 118 8.61 -20.91 24.01
C GLY A 118 7.44 -21.84 24.32
N PHE A 119 7.62 -22.86 25.14
CA PHE A 119 6.54 -23.77 25.56
C PHE A 119 6.89 -24.46 26.88
N ALA A 120 5.87 -24.94 27.59
CA ALA A 120 6.01 -25.79 28.77
C ALA A 120 5.86 -27.27 28.40
N SER A 121 6.52 -28.16 29.12
CA SER A 121 6.44 -29.61 28.85
C SER A 121 6.80 -30.44 30.08
N SER A 122 6.09 -31.57 30.27
CA SER A 122 6.50 -32.63 31.21
C SER A 122 7.41 -33.68 30.57
N ALA A 123 7.64 -33.61 29.25
CA ALA A 123 8.40 -34.62 28.52
C ALA A 123 9.89 -34.60 28.88
N THR A 124 10.35 -35.72 29.43
CA THR A 124 11.71 -35.92 29.98
C THR A 124 12.79 -36.19 28.94
N ASP A 125 12.42 -36.23 27.66
CA ASP A 125 13.31 -36.59 26.55
C ASP A 125 13.48 -35.50 25.49
N LEU A 126 12.93 -34.29 25.72
CA LEU A 126 13.20 -33.13 24.86
C LEU A 126 14.67 -32.71 24.92
N VAL A 127 15.31 -32.84 26.08
CA VAL A 127 16.74 -32.58 26.30
C VAL A 127 17.37 -33.65 27.20
N ALA A 128 18.69 -33.81 27.17
CA ALA A 128 19.38 -34.90 27.86
C ALA A 128 19.42 -34.81 29.40
N LEU A 129 19.05 -33.67 29.99
CA LEU A 129 19.19 -33.39 31.42
C LEU A 129 17.87 -33.02 32.10
N ASP A 130 16.74 -33.19 31.41
CA ASP A 130 15.44 -33.08 32.04
C ASP A 130 15.11 -34.41 32.75
N LEU A 131 15.26 -34.41 34.08
CA LEU A 131 15.18 -35.61 34.92
C LEU A 131 14.28 -35.42 36.16
N ASN A 132 13.68 -34.24 36.33
CA ASN A 132 12.95 -33.88 37.55
C ASN A 132 11.48 -34.38 37.53
N LEU A 133 10.99 -34.85 36.37
CA LEU A 133 9.61 -35.30 36.15
C LEU A 133 8.57 -34.21 36.45
N THR A 134 8.95 -32.94 36.29
CA THR A 134 8.07 -31.78 36.48
C THR A 134 8.05 -30.94 35.22
N ASP A 135 7.05 -30.06 35.11
CA ASP A 135 6.96 -29.17 33.96
C ASP A 135 8.13 -28.19 33.92
N ASP A 136 8.84 -28.18 32.79
CA ASP A 136 9.93 -27.26 32.50
C ASP A 136 9.60 -26.38 31.29
N VAL A 137 10.29 -25.24 31.18
CA VAL A 137 10.13 -24.31 30.07
C VAL A 137 11.22 -24.52 29.04
N PHE A 138 10.82 -24.71 27.79
CA PHE A 138 11.69 -24.99 26.65
C PHE A 138 11.56 -23.92 25.58
N THR A 139 12.60 -23.80 24.76
CA THR A 139 12.58 -22.97 23.56
C THR A 139 12.96 -23.81 22.34
N TRP A 140 12.18 -23.69 21.28
CA TRP A 140 12.48 -24.23 19.97
C TRP A 140 12.83 -23.09 19.02
N THR A 141 13.91 -23.26 18.25
CA THR A 141 14.30 -22.32 17.19
C THR A 141 14.19 -23.00 15.84
N ALA A 142 13.48 -22.38 14.90
CA ALA A 142 13.30 -22.93 13.57
C ALA A 142 14.64 -23.11 12.85
N THR A 143 15.02 -24.34 12.54
CA THR A 143 16.21 -24.63 11.72
C THR A 143 15.94 -24.27 10.27
N GLY A 144 16.81 -23.44 9.68
CA GLY A 144 16.69 -23.03 8.27
C GLY A 144 15.94 -21.72 8.03
N VAL A 145 15.40 -21.07 9.06
CA VAL A 145 14.98 -19.66 8.93
C VAL A 145 16.21 -18.78 9.09
N VAL A 146 16.84 -18.48 7.96
CA VAL A 146 17.94 -17.51 7.90
C VAL A 146 17.33 -16.14 8.19
N ALA A 147 17.86 -15.42 9.18
CA ALA A 147 17.48 -14.05 9.43
C ALA A 147 17.54 -13.25 8.11
N SER A 148 16.42 -12.67 7.69
CA SER A 148 16.25 -12.01 6.39
C SER A 148 16.06 -10.50 6.56
N PRO A 149 16.37 -9.69 5.53
CA PRO A 149 15.90 -8.31 5.47
C PRO A 149 14.38 -8.25 5.33
N ASP A 150 13.79 -7.09 5.62
CA ASP A 150 12.36 -6.80 5.48
C ASP A 150 12.22 -5.35 5.01
N LEU A 151 11.89 -5.13 3.74
CA LEU A 151 11.83 -3.82 3.12
C LEU A 151 10.42 -3.25 3.15
N VAL A 152 10.17 -2.34 4.08
CA VAL A 152 8.89 -1.60 4.16
C VAL A 152 8.94 -0.37 3.27
N LEU A 153 7.97 -0.20 2.39
CA LEU A 153 7.84 0.96 1.52
C LEU A 153 6.68 1.88 1.98
N ASP A 154 6.94 3.19 1.98
CA ASP A 154 5.95 4.25 2.21
C ASP A 154 6.03 5.25 1.06
N LYS A 155 4.90 5.57 0.45
CA LYS A 155 4.80 6.44 -0.71
C LYS A 155 3.76 7.54 -0.48
N SER A 156 4.20 8.78 -0.70
CA SER A 156 3.34 9.96 -0.59
C SER A 156 3.47 10.87 -1.81
N ALA A 157 2.49 11.76 -1.96
CA ALA A 157 2.52 12.85 -2.92
C ALA A 157 2.52 14.19 -2.18
N SER A 158 3.15 15.21 -2.76
CA SER A 158 3.23 16.55 -2.16
C SER A 158 1.87 17.23 -2.00
N VAL A 159 0.86 16.79 -2.77
CA VAL A 159 -0.52 17.28 -2.76
C VAL A 159 -1.48 16.14 -3.06
N GLY A 160 -2.71 16.21 -2.53
CA GLY A 160 -3.81 15.30 -2.90
C GLY A 160 -4.56 15.71 -4.17
N SER A 161 -4.38 16.96 -4.62
CA SER A 161 -4.97 17.49 -5.85
C SER A 161 -3.98 18.41 -6.57
N VAL A 162 -3.88 18.30 -7.89
CA VAL A 162 -3.01 19.11 -8.75
C VAL A 162 -3.79 19.59 -9.98
N VAL A 163 -3.45 20.76 -10.53
CA VAL A 163 -4.04 21.21 -11.80
C VAL A 163 -3.32 20.55 -12.96
N GLU A 164 -4.04 20.23 -14.03
CA GLU A 164 -3.42 19.78 -15.29
C GLU A 164 -2.33 20.78 -15.73
N CYS A 165 -1.23 20.24 -16.25
CA CYS A 165 0.02 20.94 -16.59
C CYS A 165 0.88 21.42 -15.41
N ASP A 166 0.43 21.32 -14.16
CA ASP A 166 1.28 21.60 -13.00
C ASP A 166 2.12 20.37 -12.60
N ASN A 167 3.20 20.63 -11.88
CA ASN A 167 4.05 19.61 -11.31
C ASN A 167 3.57 19.19 -9.92
N LEU A 168 3.74 17.91 -9.60
CA LEU A 168 3.74 17.40 -8.24
C LEU A 168 4.99 16.57 -7.98
N THR A 169 5.24 16.27 -6.72
CA THR A 169 6.37 15.45 -6.30
C THR A 169 5.86 14.23 -5.55
N TYR A 170 6.34 13.05 -5.94
CA TYR A 170 6.21 11.81 -5.18
C TYR A 170 7.45 11.59 -4.32
N THR A 171 7.25 11.20 -3.06
CA THR A 171 8.32 10.79 -2.15
C THR A 171 8.09 9.34 -1.78
N ILE A 172 9.12 8.51 -1.98
CA ILE A 172 9.14 7.10 -1.64
C ILE A 172 10.20 6.90 -0.58
N THR A 173 9.86 6.29 0.55
CA THR A 173 10.79 5.90 1.60
C THR A 173 10.80 4.38 1.69
N VAL A 174 12.00 3.79 1.66
CA VAL A 174 12.19 2.36 1.92
C VAL A 174 13.01 2.19 3.19
N THR A 175 12.54 1.35 4.11
CA THR A 175 13.19 1.06 5.39
C THR A 175 13.41 -0.44 5.52
N ASN A 176 14.60 -0.85 5.95
CA ASN A 176 14.84 -2.24 6.30
C ASN A 176 14.47 -2.53 7.76
N SER A 177 13.28 -3.07 8.00
CA SER A 177 12.77 -3.48 9.31
C SER A 177 13.17 -4.91 9.71
N GLY A 178 14.02 -5.55 8.90
CA GLY A 178 14.35 -6.96 9.04
C GLY A 178 15.42 -7.25 10.09
N ALA A 179 15.68 -8.53 10.30
CA ALA A 179 16.68 -8.99 11.28
C ALA A 179 18.11 -8.99 10.73
N THR A 180 18.29 -8.76 9.42
CA THR A 180 19.60 -8.60 8.77
C THR A 180 19.64 -7.39 7.85
N GLY A 181 20.84 -6.96 7.48
CA GLY A 181 21.02 -5.92 6.47
C GLY A 181 20.59 -6.39 5.08
N ALA A 182 19.95 -5.50 4.33
CA ALA A 182 19.59 -5.71 2.93
C ALA A 182 20.72 -5.24 2.01
N THR A 183 20.99 -5.99 0.94
CA THR A 183 21.95 -5.61 -0.12
C THR A 183 21.27 -5.65 -1.49
N GLY A 184 21.80 -4.87 -2.43
CA GLY A 184 21.21 -4.73 -3.77
C GLY A 184 19.78 -4.20 -3.72
N VAL A 185 19.50 -3.30 -2.78
CA VAL A 185 18.20 -2.64 -2.64
C VAL A 185 17.93 -1.79 -3.87
N SER A 186 16.78 -2.00 -4.51
CA SER A 186 16.33 -1.27 -5.69
C SER A 186 14.86 -0.89 -5.55
N VAL A 187 14.52 0.36 -5.87
CA VAL A 187 13.13 0.85 -5.95
C VAL A 187 12.76 1.08 -7.41
N THR A 188 11.59 0.61 -7.80
CA THR A 188 11.00 0.84 -9.13
C THR A 188 9.65 1.54 -9.01
N ASP A 189 9.45 2.59 -9.79
CA ASP A 189 8.21 3.36 -9.89
C ASP A 189 7.97 3.69 -11.37
N THR A 190 6.89 3.17 -11.93
CA THR A 190 6.50 3.50 -13.31
C THR A 190 5.38 4.52 -13.25
N LEU A 191 5.68 5.74 -13.70
CA LEU A 191 4.69 6.81 -13.73
C LEU A 191 3.46 6.36 -14.56
N PRO A 192 2.25 6.45 -13.99
CA PRO A 192 1.03 6.06 -14.67
C PRO A 192 0.73 6.97 -15.87
N SER A 193 -0.17 6.54 -16.74
CA SER A 193 -0.72 7.41 -17.78
C SER A 193 -1.34 8.67 -17.17
N GLY A 194 -1.16 9.81 -17.83
CA GLY A 194 -1.54 11.11 -17.28
C GLY A 194 -0.48 11.77 -16.39
N MET A 195 0.71 11.16 -16.27
CA MET A 195 1.90 11.77 -15.66
C MET A 195 3.06 11.78 -16.65
N THR A 196 3.88 12.82 -16.64
CA THR A 196 5.11 12.92 -17.43
C THR A 196 6.30 13.23 -16.53
N PHE A 197 7.37 12.44 -16.66
CA PHE A 197 8.57 12.61 -15.84
C PHE A 197 9.22 13.99 -16.06
N VAL A 198 9.60 14.65 -14.96
CA VAL A 198 10.41 15.88 -14.97
C VAL A 198 11.81 15.60 -14.44
N SER A 199 11.91 15.05 -13.24
CA SER A 199 13.20 14.77 -12.58
C SER A 199 13.04 13.71 -11.49
N ALA A 200 14.15 13.10 -11.09
CA ALA A 200 14.21 12.28 -9.89
C ALA A 200 15.56 12.39 -9.20
N SER A 201 15.57 12.14 -7.90
CA SER A 201 16.76 12.06 -7.05
C SER A 201 16.59 10.96 -6.01
N ALA A 202 17.71 10.42 -5.51
CA ALA A 202 17.74 9.47 -4.41
C ALA A 202 18.67 9.99 -3.32
N SER A 203 18.37 9.69 -2.06
CA SER A 203 19.22 10.07 -0.92
C SER A 203 20.56 9.35 -0.90
N GLN A 204 20.63 8.20 -1.56
CA GLN A 204 21.85 7.41 -1.77
C GLN A 204 21.77 6.63 -3.07
N GLY A 205 22.94 6.21 -3.57
CA GLY A 205 23.02 5.40 -4.79
C GLY A 205 22.76 6.21 -6.06
N SER A 206 22.06 5.61 -7.02
CA SER A 206 21.78 6.23 -8.32
C SER A 206 20.31 6.09 -8.70
N VAL A 207 19.84 6.98 -9.57
CA VAL A 207 18.49 6.93 -10.14
C VAL A 207 18.57 7.07 -11.65
N THR A 208 17.74 6.30 -12.34
CA THR A 208 17.61 6.30 -13.79
C THR A 208 16.14 6.40 -14.16
N ASN A 209 15.85 6.96 -15.33
CA ASN A 209 14.52 6.99 -15.91
C ASN A 209 14.59 6.50 -17.35
N SER A 210 13.70 5.59 -17.72
CA SER A 210 13.47 5.17 -19.10
C SER A 210 11.98 5.25 -19.41
N GLY A 211 11.57 6.27 -20.18
CA GLY A 211 10.18 6.39 -20.65
C GLY A 211 9.12 6.55 -19.54
N GLY A 212 9.48 7.07 -18.36
CA GLY A 212 8.59 7.20 -17.21
C GLY A 212 8.74 6.09 -16.16
N ALA A 213 9.50 5.03 -16.47
CA ALA A 213 9.93 4.03 -15.50
C ALA A 213 11.18 4.52 -14.77
N VAL A 214 11.02 4.91 -13.51
CA VAL A 214 12.09 5.34 -12.62
C VAL A 214 12.61 4.14 -11.84
N THR A 215 13.91 3.89 -11.93
CA THR A 215 14.60 2.84 -11.17
C THR A 215 15.73 3.47 -10.36
N ALA A 216 15.68 3.30 -9.04
CA ALA A 216 16.69 3.77 -8.11
C ALA A 216 17.45 2.59 -7.49
N SER A 217 18.75 2.51 -7.75
CA SER A 217 19.67 1.53 -7.15
C SER A 217 20.24 2.11 -5.87
N LEU A 218 19.71 1.70 -4.72
CA LEU A 218 20.02 2.29 -3.40
C LEU A 218 21.19 1.59 -2.69
N GLY A 219 21.59 0.40 -3.12
CA GLY A 219 22.76 -0.30 -2.56
C GLY A 219 22.40 -1.13 -1.33
N SER A 220 22.97 -0.81 -0.16
CA SER A 220 22.75 -1.58 1.07
C SER A 220 22.03 -0.75 2.13
N LEU A 221 21.15 -1.40 2.88
CA LEU A 221 20.47 -0.84 4.05
C LEU A 221 20.75 -1.71 5.26
N GLY A 222 21.37 -1.12 6.30
CA GLY A 222 21.51 -1.79 7.60
C GLY A 222 20.16 -2.04 8.27
N ILE A 223 20.17 -2.77 9.38
CA ILE A 223 18.96 -3.00 10.20
C ILE A 223 18.44 -1.64 10.70
N GLY A 224 17.16 -1.36 10.46
CA GLY A 224 16.49 -0.11 10.80
C GLY A 224 16.88 1.10 9.95
N ALA A 225 17.76 0.94 8.96
CA ALA A 225 18.16 2.04 8.08
C ALA A 225 17.13 2.24 6.96
N GLY A 226 17.00 3.49 6.50
CA GLY A 226 16.12 3.85 5.39
C GLY A 226 16.78 4.77 4.37
N ALA A 227 16.20 4.79 3.17
CA ALA A 227 16.58 5.66 2.07
C ALA A 227 15.34 6.18 1.34
N SER A 228 15.46 7.32 0.66
CA SER A 228 14.33 7.98 0.00
C SER A 228 14.60 8.27 -1.47
N VAL A 229 13.56 8.15 -2.30
CA VAL A 229 13.55 8.54 -3.72
C VAL A 229 12.49 9.62 -3.91
N THR A 230 12.85 10.71 -4.57
CA THR A 230 11.96 11.82 -4.92
C THR A 230 11.77 11.88 -6.43
N ILE A 231 10.53 11.91 -6.90
CA ILE A 231 10.18 11.95 -8.34
C ILE A 231 9.27 13.15 -8.58
N THR A 232 9.67 14.05 -9.46
CA THR A 232 8.81 15.16 -9.91
C THR A 232 8.18 14.79 -11.25
N ALA A 233 6.88 14.97 -11.37
CA ALA A 233 6.11 14.69 -12.58
C ALA A 233 5.10 15.81 -12.87
N THR A 234 4.86 16.06 -14.15
CA THR A 234 3.81 16.96 -14.64
C THR A 234 2.53 16.16 -14.87
N ALA A 235 1.40 16.67 -14.38
CA ALA A 235 0.08 16.08 -14.65
C ALA A 235 -0.39 16.44 -16.06
N THR A 236 -0.79 15.44 -16.86
CA THR A 236 -1.16 15.62 -18.28
C THR A 236 -2.54 15.06 -18.64
N ALA A 237 -3.27 14.49 -17.68
CA ALA A 237 -4.64 14.06 -17.88
C ALA A 237 -5.49 14.28 -16.62
N VAL A 238 -6.68 14.83 -16.80
CA VAL A 238 -7.68 15.03 -15.73
C VAL A 238 -8.22 13.69 -15.24
N GLY A 239 -8.42 13.58 -13.93
CA GLY A 239 -8.99 12.38 -13.30
C GLY A 239 -8.26 11.96 -12.03
N SER A 240 -8.65 10.80 -11.51
CA SER A 240 -7.97 10.18 -10.37
C SER A 240 -6.83 9.30 -10.88
N ILE A 241 -5.60 9.61 -10.49
CA ILE A 241 -4.39 8.89 -10.92
C ILE A 241 -3.72 8.26 -9.72
N THR A 242 -3.52 6.94 -9.76
CA THR A 242 -2.80 6.17 -8.73
C THR A 242 -1.40 5.86 -9.22
N ASN A 243 -0.39 6.21 -8.43
CA ASN A 243 1.01 5.87 -8.67
C ASN A 243 1.47 4.82 -7.66
N THR A 244 2.14 3.77 -8.12
CA THR A 244 2.58 2.63 -7.31
C THR A 244 4.09 2.43 -7.46
N ALA A 245 4.78 2.26 -6.34
CA ALA A 245 6.20 1.93 -6.30
C ALA A 245 6.43 0.61 -5.57
N SER A 246 7.50 -0.08 -5.93
CA SER A 246 7.92 -1.33 -5.30
C SER A 246 9.43 -1.36 -5.01
N ALA A 247 9.84 -2.11 -3.99
CA ALA A 247 11.22 -2.33 -3.61
C ALA A 247 11.61 -3.81 -3.70
N THR A 248 12.88 -4.06 -4.02
CA THR A 248 13.48 -5.40 -4.02
C THR A 248 14.86 -5.36 -3.37
N SER A 249 15.33 -6.51 -2.88
CA SER A 249 16.71 -6.75 -2.45
C SER A 249 17.25 -8.04 -3.07
N SER A 250 18.56 -8.28 -2.93
CA SER A 250 19.19 -9.51 -3.42
C SER A 250 18.79 -10.76 -2.60
N ALA A 251 18.59 -10.60 -1.29
CA ALA A 251 18.06 -11.64 -0.43
C ALA A 251 16.53 -11.61 -0.44
N ALA A 252 15.91 -12.76 -0.12
CA ALA A 252 14.47 -12.85 0.07
C ALA A 252 14.02 -11.94 1.23
N ASP A 253 12.89 -11.27 1.01
CA ASP A 253 12.27 -10.38 1.99
C ASP A 253 11.42 -11.16 3.00
N ALA A 254 11.43 -10.75 4.27
CA ALA A 254 10.63 -11.38 5.33
C ALA A 254 9.13 -11.19 5.11
N THR A 255 8.69 -10.02 4.64
CA THR A 255 7.27 -9.68 4.44
C THR A 255 7.07 -9.02 3.07
N PRO A 256 7.17 -9.78 1.96
CA PRO A 256 7.17 -9.21 0.60
C PRO A 256 5.97 -8.32 0.23
N ALA A 257 4.85 -8.45 0.96
CA ALA A 257 3.64 -7.66 0.75
C ALA A 257 3.81 -6.17 1.13
N ASN A 258 4.73 -5.84 2.04
CA ASN A 258 4.98 -4.45 2.48
C ASN A 258 6.03 -3.73 1.60
N ASN A 259 6.60 -4.41 0.60
CA ASN A 259 7.56 -3.87 -0.34
C ASN A 259 6.91 -2.99 -1.43
N THR A 260 5.60 -2.81 -1.40
CA THR A 260 4.84 -2.03 -2.40
C THR A 260 3.91 -1.07 -1.70
N ASP A 261 3.83 0.17 -2.21
CA ASP A 261 2.87 1.16 -1.73
C ASP A 261 2.38 2.05 -2.87
N SER A 262 1.17 2.62 -2.70
CA SER A 262 0.47 3.39 -3.73
C SER A 262 -0.15 4.67 -3.16
N VAL A 263 -0.12 5.74 -3.94
CA VAL A 263 -0.79 7.00 -3.61
C VAL A 263 -1.63 7.48 -4.77
N THR A 264 -2.82 8.02 -4.47
CA THR A 264 -3.75 8.56 -5.45
C THR A 264 -3.83 10.08 -5.37
N VAL A 265 -3.73 10.74 -6.53
CA VAL A 265 -3.85 12.19 -6.67
C VAL A 265 -4.98 12.51 -7.65
N THR A 266 -5.76 13.55 -7.34
CA THR A 266 -6.78 14.06 -8.26
C THR A 266 -6.20 15.16 -9.15
N VAL A 267 -6.25 14.97 -10.47
CA VAL A 267 -5.90 16.01 -11.43
C VAL A 267 -7.16 16.77 -11.84
N THR A 268 -7.19 18.07 -11.59
CA THR A 268 -8.30 18.96 -11.98
C THR A 268 -7.99 19.65 -13.31
N PRO A 269 -9.00 19.91 -14.16
CA PRO A 269 -8.78 20.57 -15.45
C PRO A 269 -8.17 21.95 -15.30
N LEU A 270 -7.37 22.36 -16.28
CA LEU A 270 -6.97 23.76 -16.41
C LEU A 270 -8.23 24.62 -16.54
N THR A 271 -8.50 25.49 -15.57
CA THR A 271 -9.66 26.38 -15.66
C THR A 271 -9.40 27.40 -16.75
N SER A 272 -10.05 27.22 -17.91
CA SER A 272 -10.12 28.28 -18.90
C SER A 272 -10.99 29.41 -18.32
N PRO A 273 -10.58 30.70 -18.40
CA PRO A 273 -11.47 31.78 -18.01
C PRO A 273 -12.72 31.71 -18.90
N THR A 274 -13.89 31.64 -18.28
CA THR A 274 -15.16 31.72 -18.98
C THR A 274 -15.40 33.15 -19.42
N LEU A 275 -15.69 33.35 -20.71
CA LEU A 275 -16.10 34.63 -21.25
C LEU A 275 -17.62 34.62 -21.36
N ASN A 276 -18.29 35.38 -20.48
CA ASN A 276 -19.74 35.55 -20.54
C ASN A 276 -20.08 36.77 -21.38
N VAL A 277 -20.97 36.59 -22.35
CA VAL A 277 -21.50 37.67 -23.22
C VAL A 277 -23.01 37.63 -23.10
N ALA A 278 -23.61 38.70 -22.60
CA ALA A 278 -25.05 38.85 -22.43
C ALA A 278 -25.54 40.14 -23.06
N LEU A 279 -26.74 40.13 -23.65
CA LEU A 279 -27.45 41.35 -24.00
C LEU A 279 -28.18 41.85 -22.75
N THR A 280 -27.93 43.09 -22.33
CA THR A 280 -28.68 43.71 -21.22
C THR A 280 -29.94 44.43 -21.70
N ASN A 281 -29.98 44.82 -22.98
CA ASN A 281 -31.13 45.32 -23.73
C ASN A 281 -30.83 45.33 -25.25
N SER A 282 -31.72 45.88 -26.08
CA SER A 282 -31.55 45.97 -27.55
C SER A 282 -30.35 46.80 -28.02
N THR A 283 -29.67 47.52 -27.13
CA THR A 283 -28.59 48.46 -27.47
C THR A 283 -27.30 48.27 -26.67
N GLN A 284 -27.23 47.29 -25.77
CA GLN A 284 -26.10 47.11 -24.85
C GLN A 284 -25.66 45.64 -24.75
N VAL A 285 -24.34 45.45 -24.80
CA VAL A 285 -23.68 44.16 -24.59
C VAL A 285 -22.88 44.24 -23.28
N PHE A 286 -23.09 43.24 -22.42
CA PHE A 286 -22.33 43.01 -21.21
C PHE A 286 -21.35 41.88 -21.44
N ILE A 287 -20.07 42.16 -21.19
CA ILE A 287 -19.00 41.17 -21.25
C ILE A 287 -18.38 41.07 -19.85
N SER A 288 -18.33 39.87 -19.29
CA SER A 288 -17.69 39.60 -18.01
C SER A 288 -16.78 38.38 -18.09
N TRP A 289 -15.67 38.42 -17.35
CA TRP A 289 -14.73 37.31 -17.24
C TRP A 289 -14.17 37.20 -15.81
N PRO A 290 -13.91 35.98 -15.31
CA PRO A 290 -13.28 35.77 -14.02
C PRO A 290 -11.76 35.85 -14.20
N SER A 291 -11.18 37.04 -14.12
CA SER A 291 -9.72 37.18 -14.01
C SER A 291 -9.30 38.47 -13.30
N ALA A 292 -8.33 38.34 -12.40
CA ALA A 292 -7.62 39.47 -11.78
C ALA A 292 -6.63 40.14 -12.75
N THR A 293 -6.16 39.43 -13.79
CA THR A 293 -5.24 39.98 -14.81
C THR A 293 -5.99 40.76 -15.89
N PRO A 294 -5.48 41.91 -16.36
CA PRO A 294 -6.08 42.64 -17.47
C PRO A 294 -6.01 41.81 -18.75
N ASN A 295 -7.16 41.40 -19.28
CA ASN A 295 -7.26 40.83 -20.61
C ASN A 295 -7.54 41.96 -21.61
N VAL A 296 -6.88 41.93 -22.77
CA VAL A 296 -7.20 42.83 -23.89
C VAL A 296 -8.24 42.14 -24.76
N PHE A 297 -9.41 42.75 -24.89
CA PHE A 297 -10.46 42.29 -25.81
C PHE A 297 -10.59 43.26 -26.98
N THR A 298 -10.69 42.71 -28.18
CA THR A 298 -11.08 43.46 -29.38
C THR A 298 -12.52 43.13 -29.74
N VAL A 299 -13.36 44.15 -29.80
CA VAL A 299 -14.78 44.02 -30.16
C VAL A 299 -14.96 44.52 -31.58
N GLN A 300 -15.44 43.66 -32.47
CA GLN A 300 -15.79 44.03 -33.84
C GLN A 300 -17.30 44.23 -33.95
N THR A 301 -17.72 45.42 -34.39
CA THR A 301 -19.11 45.68 -34.78
C THR A 301 -19.21 45.75 -36.29
N THR A 302 -20.10 44.97 -36.91
CA THR A 302 -20.38 45.06 -38.35
C THR A 302 -21.82 45.51 -38.58
N THR A 303 -22.01 46.54 -39.41
CA THR A 303 -23.30 46.83 -40.06
C THR A 303 -23.34 46.13 -41.41
N ASN A 304 -24.50 45.61 -41.81
CA ASN A 304 -24.66 44.81 -43.05
C ASN A 304 -24.38 45.57 -44.36
N LEU A 305 -24.05 46.87 -44.33
CA LEU A 305 -23.95 47.70 -45.54
C LEU A 305 -22.62 48.43 -45.79
N GLN A 306 -21.72 48.56 -44.80
CA GLN A 306 -20.30 48.91 -44.99
C GLN A 306 -19.54 48.63 -43.68
N PRO A 307 -18.36 47.99 -43.70
CA PRO A 307 -17.59 47.73 -42.48
C PRO A 307 -16.88 49.01 -42.03
N VAL A 308 -17.54 49.80 -41.17
CA VAL A 308 -16.83 50.83 -40.39
C VAL A 308 -16.11 50.11 -39.25
N ILE A 309 -14.79 50.00 -39.37
CA ILE A 309 -13.93 49.37 -38.35
C ILE A 309 -13.63 50.43 -37.28
N VAL A 310 -14.30 50.34 -36.13
CA VAL A 310 -13.93 51.12 -34.94
C VAL A 310 -13.21 50.19 -33.97
N TRP A 311 -11.89 50.32 -33.86
CA TRP A 311 -11.13 49.69 -32.79
C TRP A 311 -11.24 50.57 -31.54
N THR A 312 -11.85 50.05 -30.48
CA THR A 312 -11.75 50.67 -29.15
C THR A 312 -10.97 49.74 -28.24
N THR A 313 -9.79 50.17 -27.81
CA THR A 313 -9.07 49.55 -26.71
C THR A 313 -9.84 49.87 -25.43
N LEU A 314 -10.54 48.89 -24.86
CA LEU A 314 -11.21 49.07 -23.57
C LEU A 314 -10.15 48.99 -22.47
N THR A 315 -9.52 50.12 -22.15
CA THR A 315 -8.50 50.22 -21.10
C THR A 315 -9.09 50.36 -19.70
N ASN A 316 -10.38 50.67 -19.57
CA ASN A 316 -11.04 50.90 -18.28
C ASN A 316 -12.18 49.89 -18.08
N ALA A 317 -12.00 48.94 -17.15
CA ALA A 317 -13.10 48.16 -16.59
C ALA A 317 -14.09 49.10 -15.90
N VAL A 318 -15.40 48.94 -16.15
CA VAL A 318 -16.44 49.83 -15.60
C VAL A 318 -16.93 49.33 -14.23
N SER A 319 -16.63 48.09 -13.84
CA SER A 319 -16.69 47.65 -12.44
C SER A 319 -15.74 46.48 -12.18
N ASN A 320 -15.14 46.50 -10.98
CA ASN A 320 -14.27 45.46 -10.43
C ASN A 320 -14.80 45.14 -9.03
N ASP A 321 -15.49 44.02 -8.86
CA ASP A 321 -15.97 43.57 -7.54
C ASP A 321 -14.91 42.75 -6.77
N GLY A 322 -13.67 42.71 -7.27
CA GLY A 322 -12.56 41.94 -6.72
C GLY A 322 -12.48 40.50 -7.26
N THR A 323 -13.54 39.99 -7.87
CA THR A 323 -13.62 38.62 -8.43
C THR A 323 -13.93 38.59 -9.93
N ASN A 324 -14.68 39.57 -10.43
CA ASN A 324 -15.08 39.72 -11.82
C ASN A 324 -14.80 41.12 -12.32
N ARG A 325 -14.40 41.22 -13.59
CA ARG A 325 -14.33 42.49 -14.33
C ARG A 325 -15.41 42.51 -15.40
N SER A 326 -16.02 43.67 -15.61
CA SER A 326 -17.02 43.87 -16.65
C SER A 326 -16.86 45.19 -17.38
N VAL A 327 -17.28 45.19 -18.64
CA VAL A 327 -17.34 46.40 -19.48
C VAL A 327 -18.72 46.48 -20.12
N LEU A 328 -19.37 47.63 -19.93
CA LEU A 328 -20.60 47.98 -20.61
C LEU A 328 -20.26 48.80 -21.86
N ILE A 329 -20.63 48.27 -23.03
CA ILE A 329 -20.42 48.98 -24.30
C ILE A 329 -21.73 49.66 -24.68
N THR A 330 -21.71 51.00 -24.72
CA THR A 330 -22.82 51.80 -25.26
C THR A 330 -22.39 52.34 -26.62
N PRO A 331 -23.01 51.93 -27.74
CA PRO A 331 -22.66 52.44 -29.06
C PRO A 331 -22.93 53.95 -29.12
N LEU A 332 -21.99 54.72 -29.68
CA LEU A 332 -22.31 56.06 -30.14
C LEU A 332 -23.18 55.95 -31.41
N VAL A 333 -24.43 56.40 -31.29
CA VAL A 333 -25.40 56.77 -32.35
C VAL A 333 -26.22 55.63 -33.01
N THR A 334 -27.42 56.05 -33.45
CA THR A 334 -28.72 55.41 -33.72
C THR A 334 -28.82 54.56 -35.01
N GLU A 335 -28.55 53.25 -34.96
CA GLU A 335 -28.96 52.31 -36.05
C GLU A 335 -29.33 50.92 -35.48
N PRO A 336 -30.37 50.22 -35.99
CA PRO A 336 -31.11 49.22 -35.18
C PRO A 336 -30.60 47.77 -35.20
N GLU A 337 -29.62 47.38 -36.02
CA GLU A 337 -29.26 45.95 -36.13
C GLU A 337 -27.75 45.75 -36.29
N ARG A 338 -27.10 45.18 -35.27
CA ARG A 338 -25.69 44.77 -35.32
C ARG A 338 -25.49 43.37 -34.74
N PHE A 339 -24.64 42.60 -35.38
CA PHE A 339 -24.13 41.33 -34.88
C PHE A 339 -22.75 41.55 -34.23
N TYR A 340 -22.52 40.93 -33.08
CA TYR A 340 -21.24 40.99 -32.37
C TYR A 340 -20.53 39.65 -32.51
N ARG A 341 -19.29 39.65 -32.99
CA ARG A 341 -18.43 38.46 -33.03
C ARG A 341 -17.22 38.71 -32.14
N LEU A 342 -17.08 37.95 -31.06
CA LEU A 342 -15.85 37.94 -30.28
C LEU A 342 -14.86 36.95 -30.90
N LYS A 343 -13.60 37.38 -31.04
CA LYS A 343 -12.49 36.53 -31.43
C LYS A 343 -11.44 36.64 -30.32
N LYS A 344 -11.04 35.49 -29.80
CA LYS A 344 -9.90 35.36 -28.88
C LYS A 344 -8.60 35.55 -29.65
#